data_AF-A0AAW7DLW3-F1
#
_entry.id   AF-A0AAW7DLW3-F1
#
_cell.length_a   1.000
_cell.length_b   1.000
_cell.length_c   1.000
_cell.angle_alpha   90.00
_cell.angle_beta   90.00
_cell.angle_gamma   90.00
#
_symmetry.space_group_name_H-M   'P 1'
#
loop_
_entity.id
_entity.type
_entity.pdbx_description
1 polymer ?
#
loop_
_entity_poly.entity_id
_entity_poly.type
_entity_poly.pdbx_seq_one_letter_code
_entity_poly.pdbx_strand_id
1 'polypeptide(L)'
;MILKIVVNLSVAFILFPLLLISKDLENILKGNYQYYDSYYNSLNEYLYVLLHAQVYPFSSFLFLSFILIPFQLIKDYYYKKRKTLIFLKKVVCFFLILIVFTLILGTFSNIWLVPWWHNLIYIFYSFLVALLFTTILYLLIDRWTEIKKLQQNAKEDRVDLD
;
A
#
# COMPACT_ATOMS: atom_id res chain seq x y z
N MET A 1 -12.39 -14.05 4.04
CA MET A 1 -12.63 -13.20 2.86
C MET A 1 -12.96 -11.76 3.27
N ILE A 2 -13.98 -11.56 4.10
CA ILE A 2 -14.40 -10.22 4.60
C ILE A 2 -13.26 -9.42 5.22
N LEU A 3 -12.49 -10.01 6.15
CA LEU A 3 -11.34 -9.32 6.79
C LEU A 3 -10.34 -8.75 5.77
N LYS A 4 -10.03 -9.50 4.71
CA LYS A 4 -9.09 -9.05 3.65
C LYS A 4 -9.62 -7.83 2.91
N ILE A 5 -10.92 -7.83 2.61
CA ILE A 5 -11.60 -6.72 1.91
C ILE A 5 -11.60 -5.48 2.80
N VAL A 6 -12.04 -5.63 4.06
CA VAL A 6 -12.09 -4.52 5.03
C VAL A 6 -10.69 -3.91 5.22
N VAL A 7 -9.67 -4.74 5.45
CA VAL A 7 -8.31 -4.24 5.63
C VAL A 7 -7.81 -3.57 4.36
N ASN A 8 -8.01 -4.13 3.16
CA ASN A 8 -7.58 -3.47 1.92
C ASN A 8 -8.29 -2.13 1.71
N LEU A 9 -9.58 -2.03 2.03
CA LEU A 9 -10.32 -0.76 1.98
C LEU A 9 -9.75 0.25 2.98
N SER A 10 -9.53 -0.14 4.24
CA SER A 10 -8.92 0.75 5.24
C SER A 10 -7.51 1.18 4.85
N VAL A 11 -6.70 0.27 4.31
CA VAL A 11 -5.35 0.58 3.83
C VAL A 11 -5.39 1.59 2.67
N ALA A 12 -6.32 1.43 1.72
CA ALA A 12 -6.43 2.31 0.56
C ALA A 12 -7.05 3.69 0.89
N PHE A 13 -8.08 3.74 1.72
CA PHE A 13 -8.85 4.96 1.97
C PHE A 13 -8.43 5.72 3.23
N ILE A 14 -7.65 5.10 4.12
CA ILE A 14 -7.19 5.75 5.35
C ILE A 14 -5.67 5.84 5.34
N LEU A 15 -4.96 4.70 5.29
CA LEU A 15 -3.51 4.70 5.45
C LEU A 15 -2.77 5.33 4.26
N PHE A 16 -3.23 5.09 3.04
CA PHE A 16 -2.61 5.66 1.86
C PHE A 16 -2.74 7.20 1.79
N PRO A 17 -3.91 7.82 2.00
CA PRO A 17 -4.01 9.28 2.11
C PRO A 17 -3.15 9.87 3.23
N LEU A 18 -3.08 9.20 4.38
CA LEU A 18 -2.20 9.63 5.48
C LEU A 18 -0.72 9.62 5.06
N LEU A 19 -0.30 8.62 4.28
CA LEU A 19 1.06 8.59 3.73
C LEU A 19 1.29 9.76 2.76
N LEU A 20 0.31 10.13 1.93
CA LEU A 20 0.45 11.27 1.01
C LEU A 20 0.53 12.62 1.75
N ILE A 21 -0.21 12.75 2.84
CA ILE A 21 -0.22 13.94 3.72
C ILE A 21 0.99 13.98 4.64
N SER A 22 1.77 12.90 4.75
CA SER A 22 2.90 12.82 5.69
C SER A 22 3.96 13.92 5.48
N LYS A 23 4.10 14.45 4.27
CA LYS A 23 4.99 15.58 3.97
C LYS A 23 4.56 16.89 4.63
N ASP A 24 3.28 17.03 4.96
CA ASP A 24 2.68 18.21 5.60
C ASP A 24 2.52 18.04 7.12
N LEU A 25 3.04 16.94 7.70
CA LEU A 25 2.94 16.66 9.14
C LEU A 25 3.56 17.78 9.99
N GLU A 26 4.66 18.39 9.55
CA GLU A 26 5.30 19.47 10.29
C GLU A 26 4.36 20.69 10.43
N ASN A 27 3.69 21.05 9.34
CA ASN A 27 2.70 22.12 9.30
C ASN A 27 1.49 21.82 10.20
N ILE A 28 0.99 20.58 10.15
CA ILE A 28 -0.09 20.11 11.01
C ILE A 28 0.29 20.19 12.48
N LEU A 29 1.48 19.69 12.85
CA LEU A 29 1.94 19.63 14.24
C LEU A 29 2.26 21.02 14.82
N LYS A 30 2.77 21.94 14.00
CA LYS A 30 3.06 23.32 14.41
C LYS A 30 1.82 24.22 14.41
N GLY A 31 0.67 23.72 13.95
CA GLY A 31 -0.54 24.53 13.72
C GLY A 31 -0.35 25.57 12.61
N ASN A 32 0.68 25.41 11.77
CA ASN A 32 0.94 26.28 10.64
C ASN A 32 0.22 25.72 9.41
N TYR A 33 -1.07 26.02 9.28
CA TYR A 33 -1.90 25.50 8.19
C TYR A 33 -1.65 26.25 6.88
N GLN A 34 -0.42 26.14 6.36
CA GLN A 34 0.00 26.75 5.12
C GLN A 34 0.09 25.70 4.01
N TYR A 35 -0.55 25.98 2.87
CA TYR A 35 -0.39 25.21 1.64
C TYR A 35 0.00 26.16 0.51
N TYR A 36 1.22 26.02 -0.01
CA TYR A 36 1.83 27.00 -0.92
C TYR A 36 1.74 28.43 -0.35
N ASP A 37 1.05 29.32 -1.06
CA ASP A 37 0.92 30.75 -0.71
C ASP A 37 -0.36 31.05 0.08
N SER A 38 -1.14 30.02 0.47
CA SER A 38 -2.42 30.17 1.17
C SER A 38 -2.34 29.68 2.61
N TYR A 39 -2.98 30.42 3.52
CA TYR A 39 -3.16 30.06 4.93
C TYR A 39 -4.61 29.69 5.21
N TYR A 40 -4.82 28.67 6.05
CA TYR A 40 -6.13 28.18 6.45
C TYR A 40 -6.36 28.40 7.95
N ASN A 41 -7.61 28.64 8.33
CA ASN A 41 -7.94 29.02 9.71
C ASN A 41 -8.15 27.80 10.62
N SER A 42 -8.36 26.62 10.04
CA SER A 42 -8.62 25.40 10.79
C SER A 42 -7.93 24.17 10.17
N LEU A 43 -7.65 23.18 11.03
CA LEU A 43 -7.11 21.89 10.61
C LEU A 43 -8.03 21.20 9.60
N ASN A 44 -9.35 21.32 9.77
CA ASN A 44 -10.33 20.67 8.90
C ASN A 44 -10.28 21.24 7.48
N GLU A 45 -10.21 22.57 7.33
CA GLU A 45 -10.04 23.22 6.03
C GLU A 45 -8.71 22.81 5.38
N TYR A 46 -7.63 22.79 6.18
CA TYR A 46 -6.31 22.40 5.71
C TYR A 46 -6.29 20.95 5.20
N LEU A 47 -6.82 20.00 5.98
CA LEU A 47 -6.90 18.59 5.58
C LEU A 47 -7.78 18.40 4.35
N TYR A 48 -8.90 19.14 4.25
CA TYR A 48 -9.78 19.08 3.08
C TYR A 48 -9.03 19.49 1.80
N VAL A 49 -8.26 20.57 1.85
CA VAL A 49 -7.44 21.06 0.73
C VAL A 49 -6.34 20.06 0.39
N LEU A 50 -5.62 19.53 1.39
CA LEU A 50 -4.57 18.55 1.17
C LEU A 50 -5.13 17.28 0.50
N LEU A 51 -6.26 16.77 0.96
CA LEU A 51 -6.93 15.61 0.36
C LEU A 51 -7.40 15.91 -1.07
N HIS A 52 -8.00 17.07 -1.32
CA HIS A 52 -8.43 17.48 -2.67
C HIS A 52 -7.24 17.61 -3.62
N ALA A 53 -6.13 18.19 -3.17
CA ALA A 53 -4.92 18.33 -3.98
C ALA A 53 -4.29 16.97 -4.36
N GLN A 54 -4.49 15.94 -3.53
CA GLN A 54 -4.08 14.57 -3.81
C GLN A 54 -5.14 13.78 -4.61
N VAL A 55 -6.16 14.45 -5.14
CA VAL A 55 -7.26 13.84 -5.92
C VAL A 55 -7.97 12.74 -5.11
N TYR A 56 -8.07 12.90 -3.79
CA TYR A 56 -8.86 11.99 -2.96
C TYR A 56 -10.35 12.18 -3.29
N PRO A 57 -11.16 11.10 -3.42
CA PRO A 57 -10.84 9.69 -3.17
C PRO A 57 -10.35 8.89 -4.38
N PHE A 58 -10.22 9.51 -5.54
CA PHE A 58 -9.87 8.81 -6.78
C PHE A 58 -8.48 8.17 -6.72
N SER A 59 -7.49 8.85 -6.13
CA SER A 59 -6.14 8.29 -5.92
C SER A 59 -6.14 7.02 -5.06
N SER A 60 -6.97 6.98 -4.00
CA SER A 60 -7.21 5.79 -3.17
C SER A 60 -7.84 4.65 -3.97
N PHE A 61 -8.79 4.96 -4.86
CA PHE A 61 -9.43 3.96 -5.72
C PHE A 61 -8.43 3.35 -6.71
N LEU A 62 -7.54 4.17 -7.29
CA LEU A 62 -6.46 3.69 -8.15
C LEU A 62 -5.48 2.80 -7.37
N PHE A 63 -5.07 3.22 -6.17
CA PHE A 63 -4.19 2.43 -5.31
C PHE A 63 -4.81 1.08 -4.94
N LEU A 64 -6.09 1.05 -4.59
CA LEU A 64 -6.81 -0.19 -4.33
C LEU A 64 -6.83 -1.10 -5.57
N SER A 65 -7.21 -0.55 -6.72
CA SER A 65 -7.50 -1.31 -7.94
C SER A 65 -6.25 -1.86 -8.61
N PHE A 66 -5.18 -1.06 -8.67
CA PHE A 66 -3.97 -1.40 -9.41
C PHE A 66 -2.82 -1.91 -8.54
N ILE A 67 -2.89 -1.71 -7.21
CA ILE A 67 -1.81 -2.14 -6.30
C ILE A 67 -2.32 -3.22 -5.33
N LEU A 68 -3.29 -2.89 -4.48
CA LEU A 68 -3.72 -3.81 -3.42
C LEU A 68 -4.45 -5.05 -3.95
N ILE A 69 -5.36 -4.89 -4.91
CA ILE A 69 -6.11 -6.02 -5.49
C ILE A 69 -5.16 -6.99 -6.22
N PRO A 70 -4.29 -6.56 -7.16
CA PRO A 70 -3.34 -7.46 -7.81
C PRO A 70 -2.42 -8.16 -6.81
N PHE A 71 -1.92 -7.43 -5.81
CA PHE A 71 -1.10 -8.01 -4.75
C PHE A 71 -1.86 -9.10 -3.96
N GLN A 72 -3.11 -8.84 -3.61
CA GLN A 72 -3.96 -9.79 -2.90
C GLN A 72 -4.26 -11.03 -3.74
N LEU A 73 -4.54 -10.87 -5.04
CA LEU A 73 -4.77 -11.97 -5.97
C LEU A 73 -3.55 -12.89 -6.09
N ILE A 74 -2.34 -12.31 -6.16
CA ILE A 74 -1.10 -13.09 -6.18
C ILE A 74 -0.96 -13.91 -4.89
N LYS A 75 -1.17 -13.30 -3.72
CA LYS A 75 -1.11 -14.02 -2.44
C LYS A 75 -2.14 -15.16 -2.38
N ASP A 76 -3.36 -14.90 -2.83
CA ASP A 76 -4.44 -15.89 -2.83
C ASP A 76 -4.16 -17.05 -3.80
N TYR A 77 -3.52 -16.79 -4.94
CA TYR A 77 -3.05 -17.82 -5.86
C TYR A 77 -2.03 -18.77 -5.21
N TYR A 78 -1.02 -18.21 -4.52
CA TYR A 78 -0.03 -19.02 -3.79
C TYR A 78 -0.67 -19.81 -2.64
N TYR A 79 -1.63 -19.20 -1.94
CA TYR A 79 -2.39 -19.85 -0.88
C TYR A 79 -3.16 -21.06 -1.39
N LYS A 80 -3.87 -20.93 -2.53
CA LYS A 80 -4.60 -22.03 -3.18
C LYS A 80 -3.68 -23.19 -3.58
N LYS A 81 -2.43 -22.91 -3.96
CA LYS A 81 -1.42 -23.92 -4.29
C LYS A 81 -0.76 -24.58 -3.07
N ARG A 82 -1.33 -24.41 -1.86
CA ARG A 82 -0.75 -24.85 -0.59
C ARG A 82 0.68 -24.32 -0.34
N LYS A 83 1.13 -23.28 -1.03
CA LYS A 83 2.42 -22.62 -0.79
C LYS A 83 2.22 -21.40 0.12
N THR A 84 3.28 -20.98 0.82
CA THR A 84 3.33 -19.70 1.53
C THR A 84 4.42 -18.83 0.91
N LEU A 85 4.11 -17.56 0.71
CA LEU A 85 5.13 -16.59 0.31
C LEU A 85 5.90 -16.16 1.55
N ILE A 86 7.22 -16.29 1.52
CA ILE A 86 8.09 -15.72 2.55
C ILE A 86 7.94 -14.19 2.52
N PHE A 87 8.04 -13.53 3.67
CA PHE A 87 7.88 -12.08 3.80
C PHE A 87 8.67 -11.29 2.75
N LEU A 88 9.94 -11.62 2.53
CA LEU A 88 10.78 -10.95 1.52
C LEU A 88 10.19 -11.05 0.11
N LYS A 89 9.62 -12.20 -0.26
CA LYS A 89 8.95 -12.37 -1.57
C LYS A 89 7.69 -11.51 -1.68
N LYS A 90 6.97 -11.29 -0.57
CA LYS A 90 5.82 -10.38 -0.53
C LYS A 90 6.26 -8.94 -0.76
N VAL A 91 7.33 -8.50 -0.10
CA VAL A 91 7.91 -7.16 -0.28
C VAL A 91 8.31 -6.94 -1.73
N VAL A 92 9.08 -7.87 -2.32
CA VAL A 92 9.52 -7.79 -3.72
C VAL A 92 8.32 -7.79 -4.68
N CYS A 93 7.30 -8.62 -4.42
CA CYS A 93 6.09 -8.65 -5.25
C CYS A 93 5.33 -7.32 -5.21
N PHE A 94 5.13 -6.74 -4.01
CA PHE A 94 4.48 -5.45 -3.86
C PHE A 94 5.29 -4.34 -4.56
N PHE A 95 6.61 -4.36 -4.37
CA PHE A 95 7.54 -3.43 -4.99
C PHE A 95 7.49 -3.46 -6.53
N LEU A 96 7.46 -4.66 -7.12
CA LEU A 96 7.35 -4.81 -8.58
C LEU A 96 6.02 -4.24 -9.10
N ILE A 97 4.92 -4.47 -8.39
CA ILE A 97 3.61 -3.89 -8.74
C ILE A 97 3.67 -2.36 -8.70
N LEU A 98 4.28 -1.79 -7.65
CA LEU A 98 4.49 -0.35 -7.54
C LEU A 98 5.33 0.20 -8.69
N ILE A 99 6.46 -0.44 -9.03
CA ILE A 99 7.30 -0.01 -10.14
C ILE A 99 6.51 -0.02 -11.44
N VAL A 100 5.80 -1.11 -11.75
CA VAL A 100 4.99 -1.20 -12.98
C VAL A 100 3.96 -0.08 -13.01
N PHE A 101 3.29 0.18 -11.89
CA PHE A 101 2.32 1.28 -11.79
C PHE A 101 2.97 2.66 -11.98
N THR A 102 4.12 2.91 -11.36
CA THR A 102 4.89 4.15 -11.51
C THR A 102 5.37 4.35 -12.94
N LEU A 103 5.83 3.28 -13.61
CA LEU A 103 6.23 3.35 -15.02
C LEU A 103 5.03 3.69 -15.91
N ILE A 104 3.86 3.09 -15.67
CA ILE A 104 2.63 3.38 -16.42
C ILE A 104 2.19 4.83 -16.21
N LEU A 105 2.22 5.36 -14.99
CA LEU A 105 1.90 6.78 -14.76
C LEU A 105 3.00 7.70 -15.33
N GLY A 106 4.24 7.24 -15.27
CA GLY A 106 5.43 7.94 -15.72
C GLY A 106 5.48 8.24 -17.21
N THR A 107 4.85 7.40 -18.03
CA THR A 107 4.71 7.67 -19.47
C THR A 107 3.89 8.93 -19.74
N PHE A 108 2.93 9.26 -18.88
CA PHE A 108 2.10 10.47 -19.01
C PHE A 108 2.73 11.71 -18.38
N SER A 109 3.64 11.54 -17.41
CA SER A 109 4.33 12.64 -16.71
C SER A 109 5.73 12.95 -17.24
N ASN A 110 6.08 12.42 -18.42
CA ASN A 110 7.30 12.76 -19.14
C ASN A 110 8.60 12.35 -18.44
N ILE A 111 8.56 11.26 -17.68
CA ILE A 111 9.73 10.69 -16.95
C ILE A 111 10.90 10.35 -17.90
N TRP A 112 10.62 10.21 -19.19
CA TRP A 112 11.59 9.92 -20.24
C TRP A 112 12.49 11.11 -20.62
N LEU A 113 12.10 12.34 -20.30
CA LEU A 113 12.94 13.53 -20.55
C LEU A 113 13.94 13.80 -19.44
N VAL A 114 13.69 13.29 -18.23
CA VAL A 114 14.57 13.49 -17.08
C VAL A 114 15.66 12.42 -17.10
N PRO A 115 16.93 12.76 -16.80
CA PRO A 115 17.98 11.75 -16.76
C PRO A 115 17.66 10.61 -15.80
N TRP A 116 17.91 9.37 -16.25
CA TRP A 116 17.48 8.14 -15.58
C TRP A 116 17.90 8.04 -14.10
N TRP A 117 19.02 8.67 -13.71
CA TRP A 117 19.49 8.64 -12.32
C TRP A 117 18.60 9.44 -11.36
N HIS A 118 17.92 10.50 -11.82
CA HIS A 118 16.94 11.19 -10.99
C HIS A 118 15.74 10.28 -10.69
N ASN A 119 15.44 9.34 -11.58
CA ASN A 119 14.34 8.40 -11.38
C ASN A 119 14.66 7.30 -10.34
N LEU A 120 15.94 7.15 -9.95
CA LEU A 120 16.34 6.23 -8.87
C LEU A 120 15.68 6.57 -7.54
N ILE A 121 15.35 7.84 -7.30
CA ILE A 121 14.66 8.26 -6.08
C ILE A 121 13.27 7.61 -5.98
N TYR A 122 12.56 7.46 -7.10
CA TYR A 122 11.25 6.82 -7.14
C TYR A 122 11.35 5.32 -6.89
N ILE A 123 12.45 4.68 -7.31
CA ILE A 123 12.73 3.26 -7.02
C ILE A 123 12.96 3.08 -5.52
N PHE A 124 13.82 3.91 -4.93
CA PHE A 124 14.08 3.84 -3.49
C PHE A 124 12.81 4.11 -2.67
N TYR A 125 12.05 5.14 -3.03
CA TYR A 125 10.77 5.44 -2.39
C TYR A 125 9.77 4.30 -2.53
N SER A 126 9.63 3.73 -3.74
CA SER A 126 8.77 2.56 -3.98
C SER A 126 9.15 1.37 -3.11
N PHE A 127 10.45 1.15 -2.87
CA PHE A 127 10.91 0.09 -1.98
C PHE A 127 10.49 0.33 -0.53
N LEU A 128 10.67 1.55 0.00
CA LEU A 128 10.24 1.90 1.35
C LEU A 128 8.72 1.76 1.52
N VAL A 129 7.95 2.23 0.55
CA VAL A 129 6.48 2.10 0.52
C VAL A 129 6.08 0.62 0.49
N ALA A 130 6.73 -0.20 -0.36
CA ALA A 130 6.47 -1.63 -0.40
C ALA A 130 6.75 -2.32 0.93
N LEU A 131 7.85 -1.98 1.59
CA LEU A 131 8.21 -2.53 2.90
C LEU A 131 7.16 -2.14 3.96
N LEU A 132 6.77 -0.87 4.01
CA LEU A 132 5.77 -0.34 4.94
C LEU A 132 4.42 -1.05 4.77
N PHE A 133 3.84 -1.02 3.56
CA PHE A 133 2.53 -1.62 3.31
C PHE A 133 2.54 -3.14 3.44
N THR A 134 3.62 -3.81 3.01
CA THR A 134 3.74 -5.26 3.21
C THR A 134 3.78 -5.60 4.70
N THR A 135 4.47 -4.81 5.52
CA THR A 135 4.50 -5.02 6.98
C THR A 135 3.11 -4.85 7.59
N ILE A 136 2.40 -3.79 7.23
CA ILE A 136 1.03 -3.53 7.70
C ILE A 136 0.09 -4.68 7.30
N LEU A 137 0.10 -5.06 6.02
CA LEU A 137 -0.72 -6.16 5.51
C LEU A 137 -0.32 -7.50 6.14
N TYR A 138 0.95 -7.70 6.45
CA TYR A 138 1.42 -8.89 7.14
C TYR A 138 0.81 -9.01 8.53
N LEU A 139 0.87 -7.93 9.31
CA LEU A 139 0.34 -7.88 10.67
C LEU A 139 -1.19 -8.02 10.71
N LEU A 140 -1.89 -7.36 9.77
CA LEU A 140 -3.36 -7.30 9.77
C LEU A 140 -4.04 -8.49 9.10
N ILE A 141 -3.42 -9.09 8.07
CA ILE A 141 -4.02 -10.17 7.27
C ILE A 141 -3.18 -11.44 7.31
N ASP A 142 -1.92 -11.35 6.90
CA ASP A 142 -1.19 -12.55 6.52
C ASP A 142 -0.82 -13.42 7.73
N ARG A 143 -0.45 -12.81 8.86
CA ARG A 143 -0.15 -13.52 10.11
C ARG A 143 -1.31 -14.43 10.52
N TRP A 144 -2.53 -13.92 10.47
CA TRP A 144 -3.74 -14.69 10.80
C TRP A 144 -4.02 -15.78 9.78
N THR A 145 -3.76 -15.50 8.50
CA THR A 145 -3.96 -16.46 7.41
C THR A 145 -2.96 -17.62 7.50
N GLU A 146 -1.72 -17.34 7.86
CA GLU A 146 -0.65 -18.33 8.05
C GLU A 146 -0.94 -19.22 9.27
N ILE A 147 -1.35 -18.66 10.40
CA ILE A 147 -1.72 -19.44 11.60
C ILE A 147 -2.87 -20.42 11.29
N LYS A 148 -3.93 -19.95 10.63
CA LYS A 148 -5.08 -20.81 10.25
C LYS A 148 -4.65 -21.98 9.36
N LYS A 149 -3.70 -21.74 8.45
CA LYS A 149 -3.19 -22.77 7.56
C LYS A 149 -2.36 -23.83 8.30
N LEU A 150 -1.51 -23.41 9.24
CA LEU A 150 -0.74 -24.34 10.07
C LEU A 150 -1.67 -25.25 10.88
N GLN A 151 -2.75 -24.71 11.43
CA GLN A 151 -3.76 -25.49 12.14
C GLN A 151 -4.50 -26.48 11.24
N GLN A 152 -4.81 -26.08 10.00
CA GLN A 152 -5.48 -26.96 9.04
C GLN A 152 -4.59 -28.13 8.61
N ASN A 153 -3.33 -27.87 8.27
CA ASN A 153 -2.38 -28.93 7.91
C ASN A 153 -2.18 -29.92 9.05
N ALA A 154 -1.99 -29.44 10.28
CA ALA A 154 -1.83 -30.29 11.46
C ALA A 154 -3.08 -31.15 11.78
N LYS A 155 -4.26 -30.75 11.30
CA LYS A 155 -5.49 -31.54 11.43
C LYS A 155 -5.58 -32.61 10.35
N GLU A 156 -5.20 -32.29 9.11
CA GLU A 156 -5.12 -33.27 8.00
C GLU A 156 -4.11 -34.39 8.35
N ASP A 157 -2.91 -34.03 8.81
CA ASP A 157 -1.86 -35.00 9.19
C ASP A 157 -2.28 -35.97 10.31
N ARG A 158 -3.23 -35.57 11.18
CA ARG A 158 -3.76 -36.45 12.25
C ARG A 158 -4.81 -37.43 11.75
N VAL A 159 -5.59 -37.06 10.74
CA VAL A 159 -6.62 -37.94 10.17
C VAL A 159 -5.99 -39.06 9.34
N ASP A 160 -4.83 -38.81 8.73
CA ASP A 160 -4.10 -39.83 7.95
C ASP A 160 -3.35 -40.85 8.84
N LEU A 161 -3.33 -40.67 10.17
CA LEU A 161 -2.67 -41.55 11.14
C LEU A 161 -3.63 -42.48 11.91
N ASP A 162 -4.94 -42.23 11.80
CA ASP A 162 -6.02 -43.01 12.43
C ASP A 162 -6.67 -43.98 11.42
#